data_AF-H8GXR0-F1
#
_entry.id   AF-H8GXR0-F1
#
_cell.length_a   1.000
_cell.length_b   1.000
_cell.length_c   1.000
_cell.angle_alpha   90.00
_cell.angle_beta   90.00
_cell.angle_gamma   90.00
#
_symmetry.space_group_name_H-M   'P 1'
#
loop_
_entity.id
_entity.type
_entity.pdbx_description
1 polymer ?
#
loop_
_entity_poly.entity_id
_entity_poly.type
_entity_poly.pdbx_seq_one_letter_code
_entity_poly.pdbx_strand_id
1 'polypeptide(L)'
;MTGGQARPLPLYGVCDSCGAPNGIPYHYPTGAIEYLCTRCAQRRAIYDAAYDQLELQVRGVVSAWLSVWGTLPGVVDLHEHLLQIGAKVEADYKAGTFPPEGVQPFLPAA
;
A
#
# COMPACT_ATOMS: atom_id res chain seq x y z
N MET A 1 27.19 -17.53 -8.05
CA MET A 1 27.10 -16.21 -8.72
C MET A 1 26.91 -16.47 -10.21
N THR A 2 25.67 -16.64 -10.66
CA THR A 2 25.37 -16.88 -12.08
C THR A 2 25.38 -15.55 -12.81
N GLY A 3 26.39 -15.36 -13.68
CA GLY A 3 26.49 -14.21 -14.57
C GLY A 3 25.34 -14.23 -15.57
N GLY A 4 24.34 -13.38 -15.32
CA GLY A 4 23.30 -13.09 -16.30
C GLY A 4 23.93 -12.33 -17.46
N GLN A 5 24.13 -13.01 -18.59
CA GLN A 5 24.53 -12.34 -19.83
C GLN A 5 23.43 -11.37 -20.22
N ALA A 6 23.69 -10.07 -20.11
CA ALA A 6 22.81 -9.04 -20.63
C ALA A 6 22.73 -9.21 -22.15
N ARG A 7 21.61 -9.75 -22.64
CA ARG A 7 21.32 -9.75 -24.07
C ARG A 7 21.08 -8.29 -24.50
N PRO A 8 21.82 -7.78 -25.49
CA PRO A 8 21.57 -6.43 -25.97
C PRO A 8 20.18 -6.37 -26.59
N LEU A 9 19.35 -5.46 -26.09
CA LEU A 9 18.07 -5.14 -26.70
C LEU A 9 18.32 -4.55 -28.10
N PRO A 10 17.51 -4.92 -29.12
CA PRO A 10 17.63 -4.30 -30.42
C PRO A 10 17.46 -2.78 -30.28
N LEU A 11 18.33 -2.00 -30.93
CA LEU A 11 18.32 -0.53 -30.82
C LEU A 11 17.01 0.10 -31.33
N TYR A 12 16.34 -0.60 -32.24
CA TYR A 12 15.10 -0.17 -32.87
C TYR A 12 14.09 -1.31 -32.91
N GLY A 13 12.82 -0.99 -32.66
CA GLY A 13 11.68 -1.89 -32.75
C GLY A 13 10.50 -1.24 -33.47
N VAL A 14 9.35 -1.91 -33.46
CA VAL A 14 8.08 -1.28 -33.81
C VAL A 14 7.55 -0.56 -32.58
N CYS A 15 6.93 0.61 -32.74
CA CYS A 15 6.31 1.32 -31.64
C CYS A 15 5.15 0.50 -31.05
N ASP A 16 5.25 0.10 -29.79
CA ASP A 16 4.23 -0.69 -29.07
C ASP A 16 2.90 0.07 -28.91
N SER A 17 2.95 1.40 -28.98
CA SER A 17 1.75 2.25 -28.82
C SER A 17 0.98 2.51 -30.11
N CYS A 18 1.66 2.66 -31.25
CA CYS A 18 1.02 3.10 -32.49
C CYS A 18 1.44 2.34 -33.76
N GLY A 19 2.33 1.35 -33.64
CA GLY A 19 2.80 0.54 -34.77
C GLY A 19 3.77 1.25 -35.71
N ALA A 20 4.18 2.50 -35.42
CA ALA A 20 5.16 3.21 -36.24
C ALA A 20 6.52 2.48 -36.27
N PRO A 21 7.25 2.47 -37.40
CA PRO A 21 8.60 1.94 -37.44
C PRO A 21 9.56 2.79 -36.61
N ASN A 22 10.71 2.23 -36.24
CA ASN A 22 11.78 2.91 -35.49
C ASN A 22 11.36 3.36 -34.08
N GLY A 23 10.61 2.54 -33.36
CA GLY A 23 10.47 2.69 -31.92
C GLY A 23 11.83 2.55 -31.25
N ILE A 24 12.13 3.44 -30.30
CA ILE A 24 13.32 3.39 -29.46
C ILE A 24 12.93 2.87 -28.07
N PRO A 25 13.85 2.22 -27.34
CA PRO A 25 13.56 1.78 -25.98
C PRO A 25 13.23 2.98 -25.06
N TYR A 26 12.07 2.91 -24.45
CA TYR A 26 11.59 3.81 -23.40
C TYR A 26 11.61 3.06 -22.08
N HIS A 27 12.26 3.65 -21.08
CA HIS A 27 12.44 3.04 -19.77
C HIS A 27 11.44 3.63 -18.78
N TYR A 28 10.58 2.77 -18.24
CA TYR A 28 9.65 3.16 -17.20
C TYR A 28 10.34 3.23 -15.83
N PRO A 29 9.87 4.09 -14.92
CA PRO A 29 10.31 4.10 -13.52
C PRO A 29 10.12 2.75 -12.81
N THR A 30 9.14 1.95 -13.26
CA THR A 30 8.86 0.60 -12.74
C THR A 30 9.87 -0.46 -13.19
N GLY A 31 10.80 -0.11 -14.07
CA GLY A 31 11.77 -1.03 -14.66
C GLY A 31 11.30 -1.74 -15.93
N ALA A 32 10.04 -1.53 -16.36
CA ALA A 32 9.56 -2.01 -17.65
C ALA A 32 10.24 -1.27 -18.83
N ILE A 33 10.38 -1.96 -19.96
CA ILE A 33 10.92 -1.39 -21.20
C ILE A 33 9.92 -1.63 -22.32
N GLU A 34 9.54 -0.56 -23.03
CA GLU A 34 8.72 -0.60 -24.25
C GLU A 34 9.44 0.11 -25.39
N TYR A 35 9.09 -0.21 -26.63
CA TYR A 35 9.55 0.52 -27.81
C TYR A 35 8.54 1.60 -28.16
N LEU A 36 8.94 2.87 -28.09
CA LEU A 36 8.07 3.99 -28.43
C LEU A 36 8.71 4.84 -29.54
N CYS A 37 7.91 5.25 -30.53
CA CYS A 37 8.35 6.30 -31.45
C CYS A 37 8.43 7.65 -30.72
N THR A 38 9.17 8.62 -31.25
CA THR A 38 9.41 9.92 -30.62
C THR A 38 8.13 10.63 -30.16
N ARG A 39 7.06 10.54 -30.97
CA ARG A 39 5.76 11.15 -30.64
C ARG A 39 5.07 10.46 -29.46
N CYS A 40 5.07 9.13 -29.43
CA CYS A 40 4.48 8.37 -28.32
C CYS A 40 5.32 8.51 -27.06
N ALA A 41 6.65 8.51 -27.17
CA ALA A 41 7.56 8.74 -26.05
C ALA A 41 7.36 10.12 -25.43
N GLN A 42 7.24 11.18 -26.24
CA GLN A 42 6.98 12.54 -25.73
C GLN A 42 5.62 12.61 -25.01
N ARG A 43 4.57 12.04 -25.62
CA ARG A 43 3.25 11.99 -24.98
C ARG A 43 3.30 11.23 -23.65
N ARG A 44 4.01 10.10 -23.62
CA ARG A 44 4.19 9.29 -22.41
C ARG A 44 4.93 10.06 -21.32
N ALA A 45 6.03 10.74 -21.65
CA ALA A 45 6.78 11.55 -20.70
C ALA A 45 5.91 12.64 -20.03
N ILE A 46 4.99 13.26 -20.77
CA ILE A 46 4.04 14.23 -20.22
C ILE A 46 3.09 13.56 -19.22
N TYR A 47 2.56 12.38 -19.56
CA TYR A 47 1.68 11.63 -18.65
C TYR A 47 2.40 11.19 -17.40
N ASP A 48 3.63 10.66 -17.53
CA ASP A 48 4.43 10.21 -16.40
C ASP A 48 4.76 11.42 -15.49
N ALA A 49 5.17 12.56 -16.05
CA ALA A 49 5.41 13.78 -15.26
C ALA A 49 4.16 14.29 -14.54
N ALA A 50 2.99 14.26 -15.20
CA ALA A 50 1.74 14.65 -14.57
C ALA A 50 1.33 13.70 -13.44
N TYR A 51 1.56 12.39 -13.63
CA TYR A 51 1.31 11.37 -12.62
C TYR A 51 2.22 11.56 -11.41
N ASP A 52 3.53 11.73 -11.62
CA ASP A 52 4.51 11.96 -10.56
C ASP A 52 4.18 13.23 -9.76
N GLN A 53 3.81 14.32 -10.44
CA GLN A 53 3.41 15.55 -9.78
C GLN A 53 2.14 15.36 -8.94
N LEU A 54 1.15 14.65 -9.46
CA LEU A 54 -0.08 14.34 -8.72
C LEU A 54 0.21 13.45 -7.51
N GLU A 55 1.03 12.42 -7.66
CA GLU A 55 1.44 11.54 -6.55
C GLU A 55 2.11 12.34 -5.44
N LEU A 56 3.05 13.24 -5.78
CA LEU A 56 3.71 14.10 -4.81
C LEU A 56 2.72 15.01 -4.07
N GLN A 57 1.76 15.60 -4.77
CA GLN A 57 0.73 16.44 -4.16
C GLN A 57 -0.18 15.64 -3.22
N VAL A 58 -0.65 14.47 -3.66
CA VAL A 58 -1.50 13.58 -2.84
C VAL A 58 -0.75 13.12 -1.60
N ARG A 59 0.52 12.70 -1.73
CA ARG A 59 1.35 12.32 -0.59
C ARG A 59 1.51 13.46 0.41
N GLY A 60 1.71 14.69 -0.08
CA GLY A 60 1.77 15.88 0.77
C GLY A 60 0.48 16.13 1.56
N VAL A 61 -0.68 16.05 0.88
CA VAL A 61 -2.00 16.21 1.52
C VAL A 61 -2.24 15.11 2.55
N VAL A 62 -1.98 13.85 2.21
CA VAL A 62 -2.15 12.71 3.12
C VAL A 62 -1.24 12.84 4.33
N SER A 63 0.01 13.24 4.15
CA SER A 63 0.93 13.46 5.27
C SER A 63 0.46 14.59 6.19
N ALA A 64 -0.05 15.69 5.63
CA ALA A 64 -0.64 16.77 6.41
C ALA A 64 -1.89 16.29 7.16
N TRP A 65 -2.77 15.51 6.52
CA TRP A 65 -3.96 14.95 7.17
C TRP A 65 -3.60 13.98 8.29
N LEU A 66 -2.65 13.08 8.09
CA LEU A 66 -2.18 12.18 9.15
C LEU A 66 -1.67 12.95 10.37
N SER A 67 -1.03 14.10 10.18
CA SER A 67 -0.59 14.93 11.31
C SER A 67 -1.76 15.49 12.14
N VAL A 68 -2.90 15.77 11.50
CA VAL A 68 -4.11 16.34 12.14
C VAL A 68 -5.01 15.25 12.71
N TRP A 69 -5.23 14.16 11.96
CA TRP A 69 -6.13 13.06 12.33
C TRP A 69 -5.44 11.99 13.17
N GLY A 70 -4.13 11.80 13.01
CA GLY A 70 -3.33 10.88 13.83
C GLY A 70 -3.01 11.44 15.23
N THR A 71 -3.30 12.71 15.48
CA THR A 71 -3.13 13.37 16.78
C THR A 71 -4.43 13.95 17.32
N LEU A 72 -5.58 13.34 17.02
CA LEU A 72 -6.84 13.73 17.66
C LEU A 72 -6.74 13.54 19.19
N PRO A 73 -6.71 14.61 20.00
CA PRO A 73 -6.74 14.47 21.45
C PRO A 73 -8.08 13.81 21.83
N GLY A 74 -8.00 12.62 22.43
CA GLY A 74 -9.18 11.83 22.82
C GLY A 74 -9.46 10.60 21.95
N VAL A 75 -8.73 10.37 20.85
CA VAL A 75 -8.74 9.06 20.17
C VAL A 75 -7.81 8.13 20.93
N VAL A 76 -8.38 7.37 21.85
CA VAL A 76 -7.71 6.31 22.60
C VAL A 76 -7.24 5.25 21.61
N ASP A 77 -5.97 4.84 21.69
CA ASP A 77 -5.50 3.67 20.98
C ASP A 77 -6.29 2.44 21.48
N LEU A 78 -7.26 2.03 20.67
CA LEU A 78 -8.13 0.89 20.95
C LEU A 78 -7.32 -0.38 21.22
N HIS A 79 -6.15 -0.53 20.61
CA HIS A 79 -5.30 -1.69 20.84
C HIS A 79 -4.73 -1.69 22.26
N GLU A 80 -4.16 -0.57 22.70
CA GLU A 80 -3.61 -0.44 24.05
C GLU A 80 -4.72 -0.57 25.11
N HIS A 81 -5.90 0.00 24.86
CA HIS A 81 -7.02 -0.07 25.79
C HIS A 81 -7.59 -1.48 25.92
N LEU A 82 -7.73 -2.21 24.80
CA LEU A 82 -8.18 -3.60 24.80
C LEU A 82 -7.17 -4.53 25.45
N LEU A 83 -5.86 -4.27 25.30
CA LEU A 83 -4.81 -5.00 26.01
C LEU A 83 -4.90 -4.82 27.53
N GLN A 84 -5.12 -3.58 28.00
CA GLN A 84 -5.30 -3.30 29.42
C GLN A 84 -6.54 -3.98 30.00
N ILE A 85 -7.66 -3.98 29.25
CA ILE A 85 -8.88 -4.70 29.63
C ILE A 85 -8.63 -6.20 29.71
N GLY A 86 -7.98 -6.79 28.69
CA GLY A 86 -7.65 -8.22 28.67
C GLY A 86 -6.76 -8.63 29.84
N ALA A 87 -5.72 -7.85 30.14
CA ALA A 87 -4.82 -8.10 31.27
C ALA A 87 -5.56 -8.04 32.62
N LYS A 88 -6.49 -7.09 32.78
CA LYS A 88 -7.32 -6.98 34.00
C LYS A 88 -8.25 -8.17 34.16
N VAL A 89 -8.94 -8.57 33.09
CA VAL A 89 -9.82 -9.76 33.08
C VAL A 89 -9.04 -11.03 33.43
N GLU A 90 -7.85 -11.20 32.86
CA GLU A 90 -6.98 -12.34 33.18
C GLU A 90 -6.52 -12.34 34.64
N ALA A 91 -6.20 -11.16 35.19
CA ALA A 91 -5.83 -11.00 36.59
C ALA A 91 -6.99 -11.34 37.53
N ASP A 92 -8.19 -10.82 37.25
CA ASP A 92 -9.40 -11.08 38.05
C ASP A 92 -9.80 -12.57 38.00
N TYR A 93 -9.63 -13.22 36.84
CA TYR A 93 -9.81 -14.66 36.67
C TYR A 93 -8.81 -15.47 37.49
N LYS A 94 -7.51 -15.16 37.40
CA LYS A 94 -6.47 -15.83 38.21
C LYS A 94 -6.64 -15.60 39.71
N ALA A 95 -7.15 -14.43 40.09
CA ALA A 95 -7.45 -14.08 41.48
C ALA A 95 -8.74 -14.72 42.01
N GLY A 96 -9.53 -15.39 41.16
CA GLY A 96 -10.80 -16.00 41.55
C GLY A 96 -11.88 -14.99 41.95
N THR A 97 -11.71 -13.73 41.56
CA THR A 97 -12.64 -12.63 41.85
C THR A 97 -13.52 -12.27 40.65
N PHE A 98 -13.31 -12.95 39.52
CA PHE A 98 -14.10 -12.77 38.33
C PHE A 98 -15.54 -13.27 38.57
N PRO A 99 -16.55 -12.38 38.54
CA PRO A 99 -17.93 -12.78 38.81
C PRO A 99 -18.44 -13.68 37.66
N PRO A 100 -19.05 -14.83 37.97
CA PRO A 100 -19.70 -15.66 36.96
C PRO A 100 -21.05 -15.04 36.59
N GLU A 101 -21.06 -13.96 35.80
CA GLU A 101 -22.30 -13.38 35.29
C GLU A 101 -22.37 -13.52 33.76
N GLY A 102 -23.39 -14.24 33.28
CA GLY A 102 -23.82 -14.15 31.88
C GLY A 102 -23.94 -15.45 31.08
N VAL A 103 -23.51 -16.62 31.58
CA VAL A 103 -23.77 -17.90 30.91
C VAL A 103 -24.69 -18.73 31.79
N GLN A 104 -26.00 -18.61 31.59
CA GLN A 104 -26.91 -19.63 32.13
C GLN A 104 -26.54 -20.97 31.48
N PRO A 105 -26.20 -22.01 32.25
CA PRO A 105 -26.12 -23.34 31.69
C PRO A 105 -27.52 -23.70 31.19
N PHE A 106 -27.64 -24.00 29.90
CA PHE A 106 -28.89 -24.48 29.31
C PHE A 106 -29.19 -25.85 29.93
N LEU A 107 -29.96 -25.88 31.02
CA LEU A 107 -30.51 -27.11 31.55
C LEU A 107 -31.66 -27.53 30.63
N PRO A 108 -31.58 -28.67 29.93
CA PRO A 108 -32.70 -29.15 29.13
C PRO A 108 -33.85 -29.48 30.09
N ALA A 109 -35.04 -28.93 29.81
CA ALA A 109 -36.24 -29.20 30.59
C ALA A 109 -36.57 -30.71 30.57
N ALA A 110 -36.91 -31.24 31.73
CA ALA A 110 -37.29 -32.64 31.98
C ALA A 110 -38.61 -33.03 31.32
#